data_AF-A0A6P6FMB9-F1
#
_entry.id   AF-A0A6P6FMB9-F1
#
_cell.length_a   1.000
_cell.length_b   1.000
_cell.length_c   1.000
_cell.angle_alpha   90.00
_cell.angle_beta   90.00
_cell.angle_gamma   90.00
#
_symmetry.space_group_name_H-M   'P 1'
#
loop_
_entity.id
_entity.type
_entity.pdbx_description
1 polymer ?
#
loop_
_entity_poly.entity_id
_entity_poly.type
_entity_poly.pdbx_seq_one_letter_code
_entity_poly.pdbx_strand_id
1 'polypeptide(L)'
;MDGFLGLRKGTWTKEEDDLLKQCVEKYGEGKWHQVPRRAGLNRCRKSCRLRWLNYLKPDIKRGEFTMDEVDLLLRLHKLLGNRMYIRGDYFSKIESVNKLERR
;
A
#
# COMPACT_ATOMS: atom_id res chain seq x y z
N MET A 1 26.78 -12.28 -0.79
CA MET A 1 25.86 -13.06 -1.63
C MET A 1 24.87 -13.72 -0.69
N ASP A 2 23.71 -13.12 -0.49
CA ASP A 2 22.68 -13.64 0.43
C ASP A 2 21.43 -14.02 -0.36
N GLY A 3 20.94 -15.23 -0.10
CA GLY A 3 20.09 -16.03 -0.97
C GLY A 3 18.77 -15.38 -1.40
N PHE A 4 18.58 -15.29 -2.71
CA PHE A 4 17.30 -15.11 -3.38
C PHE A 4 16.54 -16.44 -3.58
N LEU A 5 16.87 -17.49 -2.83
CA LEU A 5 16.16 -18.77 -2.89
C LEU A 5 14.82 -18.63 -2.15
N GLY A 6 13.72 -18.48 -2.90
CA GLY A 6 12.38 -18.78 -2.40
C GLY A 6 11.62 -17.68 -1.64
N LEU A 7 11.89 -16.39 -1.92
CA LEU A 7 11.05 -15.29 -1.39
C LEU A 7 9.59 -15.48 -1.81
N ARG A 8 8.67 -15.53 -0.83
CA ARG A 8 7.24 -15.72 -1.13
C ARG A 8 6.70 -14.53 -1.93
N LYS A 9 6.27 -14.81 -3.15
CA LYS A 9 5.49 -13.92 -4.01
C LYS A 9 4.02 -14.30 -3.86
N GLY A 10 3.12 -13.32 -3.80
CA GLY A 10 1.68 -13.53 -3.66
C GLY A 10 1.07 -12.87 -2.43
N THR A 11 -0.18 -13.22 -2.17
CA THR A 11 -1.06 -12.64 -1.14
C THR A 11 -0.44 -12.73 0.24
N TRP A 12 -0.61 -11.69 1.05
CA TRP A 12 -0.20 -11.68 2.45
C TRP A 12 -1.20 -12.45 3.30
N THR A 13 -0.71 -13.32 4.19
CA THR A 13 -1.57 -13.98 5.18
C THR A 13 -1.75 -13.10 6.41
N LYS A 14 -2.76 -13.41 7.22
CA LYS A 14 -3.03 -12.67 8.47
C LYS A 14 -1.86 -12.80 9.44
N GLU A 15 -1.24 -13.97 9.50
CA GLU A 15 -0.08 -14.25 10.35
C GLU A 15 1.12 -13.40 9.92
N GLU A 16 1.37 -13.26 8.61
CA GLU A 16 2.42 -12.37 8.10
C GLU A 16 2.15 -10.90 8.45
N ASP A 17 0.88 -10.48 8.37
CA ASP A 17 0.46 -9.12 8.74
C ASP A 17 0.65 -8.84 10.23
N ASP A 18 0.30 -9.80 11.10
CA ASP A 18 0.44 -9.68 12.54
C ASP A 18 1.93 -9.62 12.95
N LEU A 19 2.79 -10.45 12.35
CA LEU A 19 4.24 -10.38 12.54
C LEU A 19 4.82 -9.04 12.09
N LEU A 20 4.37 -8.53 10.94
CA LEU A 20 4.80 -7.23 10.44
C LEU A 20 4.37 -6.10 11.38
N LYS A 21 3.12 -6.12 11.87
CA LYS A 21 2.61 -5.16 12.85
C LYS A 21 3.42 -5.14 14.13
N GLN A 22 3.59 -6.30 14.77
CA GLN A 22 4.34 -6.42 16.01
C GLN A 22 5.79 -5.92 15.84
N CYS A 23 6.42 -6.23 14.70
CA CYS A 23 7.76 -5.75 14.41
C CYS A 23 7.81 -4.22 14.27
N VAL A 24 6.84 -3.60 13.61
CA VAL A 24 6.82 -2.15 13.42
C VAL A 24 6.46 -1.43 14.72
N GLU A 25 5.53 -1.96 15.52
CA GLU A 25 5.20 -1.42 16.84
C GLU A 25 6.38 -1.49 17.80
N LYS A 26 7.14 -2.60 17.79
CA LYS A 26 8.30 -2.79 18.66
C LYS A 26 9.52 -1.94 18.27
N TYR A 27 9.78 -1.76 16.98
CA TYR A 27 11.03 -1.15 16.50
C TYR A 27 10.86 0.22 15.82
N GLY A 28 9.62 0.68 15.65
CA GLY A 28 9.28 1.90 14.93
C GLY A 28 9.32 1.77 13.41
N GLU A 29 8.73 2.76 12.73
CA GLU A 29 8.73 2.85 11.27
C GLU A 29 10.10 3.29 10.70
N GLY A 30 10.48 2.81 9.51
CA GLY A 30 11.61 3.35 8.73
C GLY A 30 12.80 2.41 8.50
N LYS A 31 13.14 1.53 9.46
CA LYS A 31 14.25 0.55 9.31
C LYS A 31 13.85 -0.71 8.53
N TRP A 32 13.17 -0.52 7.39
CA TRP A 32 12.56 -1.59 6.58
C TRP A 32 13.54 -2.68 6.14
N HIS A 33 14.82 -2.36 5.99
CA HIS A 33 15.85 -3.34 5.60
C HIS A 33 16.05 -4.45 6.64
N GLN A 34 15.74 -4.18 7.91
CA GLN A 34 15.87 -5.16 8.99
C GLN A 34 14.55 -5.86 9.28
N VAL A 35 13.41 -5.30 8.82
CA VAL A 35 12.06 -5.80 9.13
C VAL A 35 11.87 -7.26 8.70
N PRO A 36 12.20 -7.70 7.47
CA PRO A 36 12.06 -9.10 7.10
C PRO A 36 12.73 -10.07 8.07
N ARG A 37 13.99 -9.79 8.43
CA ARG A 37 14.78 -10.64 9.32
C ARG A 37 14.27 -10.58 10.76
N ARG A 38 13.91 -9.38 11.25
CA ARG A 38 13.43 -9.16 12.63
C ARG A 38 12.03 -9.75 12.86
N ALA A 39 11.17 -9.69 11.85
CA ALA A 39 9.82 -10.23 11.90
C ALA A 39 9.76 -11.73 11.56
N GLY A 40 10.88 -12.35 11.16
CA GLY A 40 10.90 -13.75 10.70
C GLY A 40 10.13 -13.97 9.40
N LEU A 41 9.94 -12.92 8.59
CA LEU A 41 9.17 -12.99 7.36
C LEU A 41 10.03 -13.42 6.18
N ASN A 42 9.55 -14.41 5.42
CA ASN A 42 10.13 -14.77 4.12
C ASN A 42 9.63 -13.84 3.00
N ARG A 43 9.74 -12.52 3.24
CA ARG A 43 9.30 -11.45 2.33
C ARG A 43 10.43 -10.45 2.12
N CYS A 44 10.44 -9.78 0.95
CA CYS A 44 11.48 -8.79 0.68
C CYS A 44 11.15 -7.45 1.37
N ARG A 45 12.19 -6.67 1.67
CA ARG A 45 12.10 -5.31 2.23
C ARG A 45 11.00 -4.46 1.58
N LYS A 46 10.99 -4.44 0.24
CA LYS A 46 10.02 -3.65 -0.55
C LYS A 46 8.60 -4.11 -0.29
N SER A 47 8.36 -5.42 -0.22
CA SER A 47 7.05 -5.99 0.06
C SER A 47 6.56 -5.62 1.47
N CYS A 48 7.40 -5.78 2.50
CA CYS A 48 7.03 -5.40 3.87
C CYS A 48 6.69 -3.91 3.99
N ARG A 49 7.50 -3.03 3.41
CA ARG A 49 7.25 -1.58 3.40
C ARG A 49 5.92 -1.25 2.71
N LEU A 50 5.67 -1.82 1.53
CA LEU A 50 4.43 -1.59 0.80
C LEU A 50 3.22 -2.12 1.57
N ARG A 51 3.33 -3.30 2.19
CA ARG A 51 2.22 -3.87 2.98
C ARG A 51 1.86 -2.98 4.16
N TRP A 52 2.86 -2.46 4.88
CA TRP A 52 2.62 -1.53 5.99
C TRP A 52 1.91 -0.26 5.51
N LEU A 53 2.52 0.46 4.57
CA LEU A 53 2.01 1.76 4.10
C LEU A 53 0.67 1.67 3.38
N ASN A 54 0.40 0.54 2.73
CA ASN A 54 -0.80 0.37 1.90
C ASN A 54 -1.93 -0.41 2.58
N TYR A 55 -1.70 -1.11 3.68
CA TYR A 55 -2.75 -1.93 4.28
C TYR A 55 -2.76 -1.88 5.80
N LEU A 56 -1.61 -1.91 6.47
CA LEU A 56 -1.58 -2.15 7.93
C LEU A 56 -1.50 -0.89 8.79
N LYS A 57 -0.93 0.20 8.28
CA LYS A 57 -0.78 1.45 9.04
C LYS A 57 -2.14 1.95 9.56
N PRO A 58 -2.27 2.31 10.85
CA PRO A 58 -3.56 2.70 11.45
C PRO A 58 -4.19 3.93 10.79
N ASP A 59 -3.38 4.87 10.31
CA ASP A 59 -3.86 6.13 9.69
C ASP A 59 -4.45 5.95 8.29
N ILE A 60 -4.54 4.71 7.80
CA ILE A 60 -5.14 4.43 6.50
C ILE A 60 -6.66 4.51 6.65
N LYS A 61 -7.28 5.49 5.98
CA LYS A 61 -8.74 5.50 5.77
C LYS A 61 -9.15 4.26 4.98
N ARG A 62 -9.97 3.41 5.60
CA ARG A 62 -10.58 2.22 4.97
C ARG A 62 -12.08 2.49 4.83
N GLY A 63 -12.51 2.94 3.66
CA GLY A 63 -13.89 3.33 3.43
C GLY A 63 -14.07 3.92 2.05
N GLU A 64 -15.31 4.28 1.73
CA GLU A 64 -15.61 5.01 0.51
C GLU A 64 -15.04 6.42 0.57
N PHE A 65 -14.52 6.91 -0.56
CA PHE A 65 -14.16 8.31 -0.70
C PHE A 65 -15.42 9.16 -0.68
N THR A 66 -15.33 10.29 0.01
CA THR A 66 -16.33 11.35 -0.11
C THR A 66 -16.31 11.95 -1.52
N MET A 67 -17.41 12.56 -1.96
CA MET A 67 -17.46 13.21 -3.27
C MET A 67 -16.38 14.28 -3.43
N ASP A 68 -16.07 15.02 -2.36
CA ASP A 68 -15.01 16.04 -2.37
C ASP A 68 -13.61 15.42 -2.55
N GLU A 69 -13.34 14.29 -1.90
CA GLU A 69 -12.09 13.55 -2.10
C GLU A 69 -11.96 13.04 -3.55
N VAL A 70 -13.07 12.58 -4.15
CA VAL A 70 -13.12 12.16 -5.55
C VAL A 70 -12.86 13.34 -6.49
N ASP A 71 -13.51 14.49 -6.27
CA ASP A 71 -13.31 15.68 -7.09
C ASP A 71 -11.88 16.20 -7.00
N LEU A 72 -11.31 16.23 -5.79
CA LEU A 72 -9.90 16.60 -5.58
C LEU A 72 -8.96 15.66 -6.34
N LEU A 73 -9.19 14.35 -6.29
CA LEU A 73 -8.41 13.35 -7.03
C LEU A 73 -8.49 13.57 -8.54
N LEU A 74 -9.67 13.91 -9.07
CA LEU A 74 -9.86 14.22 -10.49
C LEU A 74 -9.11 15.48 -10.91
N ARG A 75 -9.19 16.55 -10.13
CA ARG A 75 -8.46 17.80 -10.38
C ARG A 75 -6.95 17.56 -10.37
N LEU A 76 -6.45 16.83 -9.36
CA LEU A 76 -5.04 16.48 -9.27
C LEU A 76 -4.58 15.61 -10.44
N HIS A 77 -5.38 14.63 -10.86
CA HIS A 77 -5.08 13.80 -12.02
C HIS A 77 -5.03 14.62 -13.32
N LYS A 78 -5.95 15.58 -13.52
CA LYS A 78 -5.91 16.48 -14.68
C LYS A 78 -4.63 17.33 -14.72
N LEU A 79 -4.15 17.77 -13.55
CA LEU A 79 -2.95 18.61 -13.44
C LEU A 79 -1.63 17.82 -13.56
N LEU A 80 -1.56 16.64 -12.95
CA LEU A 80 -0.31 15.87 -12.81
C LEU A 80 -0.21 14.65 -13.73
N GLY A 81 -1.33 14.20 -14.29
CA GLY A 81 -1.43 12.97 -15.08
C GLY A 81 -1.06 11.72 -14.28
N ASN A 82 -0.54 10.70 -14.98
CA ASN A 82 -0.10 9.42 -14.39
C ASN A 82 1.14 9.52 -13.48
N ARG A 83 1.64 10.72 -13.18
CA ARG A 83 2.78 10.93 -12.27
C ARG A 83 2.38 10.86 -10.80
N MET A 84 1.08 10.85 -10.50
CA MET A 84 0.60 10.70 -9.14
C MET A 84 0.69 9.23 -8.70
N TYR A 85 1.14 8.98 -7.47
CA TYR A 85 1.16 7.65 -6.85
C TYR A 85 -0.26 7.28 -6.41
N ILE A 86 -1.09 6.89 -7.37
CA ILE A 86 -2.47 6.48 -7.14
C ILE A 86 -2.46 5.05 -6.60
N ARG A 87 -2.95 4.84 -5.37
CA ARG A 87 -3.19 3.49 -4.82
C ARG A 87 -4.18 2.77 -5.74
N GLY A 88 -4.05 1.45 -5.93
CA GLY A 88 -4.87 0.69 -6.91
C GLY A 88 -6.37 0.95 -6.83
N ASP A 89 -6.89 1.14 -5.62
CA ASP A 89 -8.30 1.39 -5.30
C ASP A 89 -8.82 2.73 -5.88
N TYR A 90 -7.95 3.72 -6.04
CA TYR A 90 -8.30 5.06 -6.52
C TYR A 90 -8.40 5.10 -8.05
N PHE A 91 -7.59 4.30 -8.76
CA PHE A 91 -7.55 4.30 -10.23
C PHE A 91 -8.87 3.80 -10.81
N SER A 92 -9.41 2.69 -10.29
CA SER A 92 -10.70 2.14 -10.73
C SER A 92 -11.87 3.08 -10.45
N LYS A 93 -11.81 3.89 -9.38
CA LYS A 93 -12.88 4.85 -9.03
C LYS A 93 -12.81 6.11 -9.89
N ILE A 94 -11.61 6.62 -10.21
CA ILE A 94 -11.39 7.71 -11.17
C ILE A 94 -11.90 7.33 -12.57
N GLU A 95 -11.60 6.11 -13.06
CA GLU A 95 -12.13 5.65 -14.35
C GLU A 95 -13.67 5.54 -14.35
N SER A 96 -14.26 5.06 -13.25
CA SER A 96 -15.71 4.95 -13.12
C SER A 96 -16.41 6.31 -13.19
N VAL A 97 -15.86 7.34 -12.55
CA VAL A 97 -16.41 8.71 -12.58
C VAL A 97 -16.18 9.39 -13.94
N ASN A 98 -14.99 9.23 -14.53
CA ASN A 98 -14.72 9.72 -15.89
C ASN A 98 -15.61 9.08 -16.97
N LYS A 99 -16.23 7.92 -16.68
CA LYS A 99 -17.20 7.25 -17.55
C LYS A 99 -18.62 7.79 -17.36
N LEU A 100 -18.95 8.31 -16.18
CA LEU A 100 -20.23 8.95 -15.89
C LEU A 100 -20.31 10.36 -16.48
N GLU A 101 -19.23 11.14 -16.40
CA GLU A 101 -19.13 12.51 -16.96
C GLU A 101 -19.08 12.56 -18.51
N ARG A 102 -18.92 11.41 -19.18
CA ARG A 102 -18.89 11.29 -20.65
C ARG A 102 -20.22 10.80 -21.26
N ARG A 103 -21.31 10.80 -20.48
CA ARG A 103 -22.68 10.59 -20.93
C ARG A 103 -23.46 11.88 -20.79
#